data_AF-A0A7X8ZVG6-F1
#
_entry.id   AF-A0A7X8ZVG6-F1
#
_cell.length_a   1.000
_cell.length_b   1.000
_cell.length_c   1.000
_cell.angle_alpha   90.00
_cell.angle_beta   90.00
_cell.angle_gamma   90.00
#
_symmetry.space_group_name_H-M   'P 1'
#
loop_
_entity.id
_entity.type
_entity.pdbx_description
1 polymer ?
#
loop_
_entity_poly.entity_id
_entity_poly.type
_entity_poly.pdbx_seq_one_letter_code
_entity_poly.pdbx_strand_id
1 'polypeptide(L)'
;MQGGASDIRKIIPVFLIIILACSCTSYVDLSSTDAHLRRGEYTKAYDSLERSLGRLVAAQGPLIASYDLGMLARLAGDWRRSNELLSDAERRIQEAYTKSITASIASFIVNDNTKEYGGESYEDIYLNLFKALNYLHLGQYESSLVEIRRMIEKQSVLQERYEREASQVRRYASTNHIRQADLPAEATSFTTSALANYLGVVIARHLDERSTLDYSFNQIHRAFETQAKLYPFPVPESVERLTGEDRDPVHLIAFSGRFPVKEERMDFIRVSPSTYTRIAYPVLQPVPSAVASVRVRVDREVATTLERMESFSLVAEDAFRSKSGLIYAKASMRAVSKELGLGIWDTISKDKDGKRGAFAEFLSIVFRVGKELSESADLRSTHYLPAEAWVGTLDLEPGSYTIEVEYLDRTGRVLHTERFMKTIDSGTINLLESYSPL
;
A
#
# COMPACT_ATOMS: atom_id res chain seq x y z
N MET A 1 -18.19 -30.67 53.09
CA MET A 1 -18.54 -30.36 51.68
C MET A 1 -19.29 -29.04 51.66
N GLN A 2 -18.61 -27.92 51.44
CA GLN A 2 -19.17 -26.61 51.03
C GLN A 2 -17.97 -25.65 50.98
N GLY A 3 -17.49 -25.30 49.78
CA GLY A 3 -16.31 -24.44 49.64
C GLY A 3 -15.93 -24.06 48.20
N GLY A 4 -16.30 -24.87 47.19
CA GLY A 4 -15.86 -24.64 45.81
C GLY A 4 -16.71 -23.69 44.95
N ALA A 5 -17.90 -23.26 45.41
CA ALA A 5 -18.87 -22.57 44.55
C ALA A 5 -18.72 -21.04 44.50
N SER A 6 -17.94 -20.43 45.41
CA SER A 6 -17.84 -18.96 45.52
C SER A 6 -16.80 -18.34 44.55
N ASP A 7 -15.73 -19.07 44.22
CA ASP A 7 -14.65 -18.56 43.35
C ASP A 7 -15.01 -18.62 41.86
N ILE A 8 -15.81 -19.60 41.43
CA ILE A 8 -16.26 -19.72 40.03
C ILE A 8 -17.08 -18.49 39.61
N ARG A 9 -17.87 -17.91 40.53
CA ARG A 9 -18.68 -16.71 40.26
C ARG A 9 -17.86 -15.43 40.10
N LYS A 10 -16.62 -15.38 40.60
CA LYS A 10 -15.70 -14.24 40.42
C LYS A 10 -14.79 -14.41 39.19
N ILE A 11 -14.57 -15.64 38.73
CA ILE A 11 -13.78 -15.94 37.53
C ILE A 11 -14.56 -15.67 36.24
N ILE A 12 -15.88 -15.93 36.23
CA ILE A 12 -16.75 -15.70 35.06
C ILE A 12 -16.72 -14.24 34.55
N PRO A 13 -16.86 -13.17 35.37
CA PRO A 13 -16.81 -11.81 34.86
C PRO A 13 -15.42 -11.41 34.35
N VAL A 14 -14.33 -11.93 34.96
CA VAL A 14 -12.95 -11.68 34.48
C VAL A 14 -12.73 -12.39 33.13
N PHE A 15 -13.24 -13.60 32.97
CA PHE A 15 -13.17 -14.35 31.71
C PHE A 15 -14.05 -13.72 30.62
N LEU A 16 -15.21 -13.18 30.97
CA LEU A 16 -16.09 -12.45 30.05
C LEU A 16 -15.48 -11.11 29.61
N ILE A 17 -14.78 -10.40 30.50
CA ILE A 17 -14.03 -9.17 30.19
C ILE A 17 -12.84 -9.46 29.26
N ILE A 18 -12.16 -10.60 29.45
CA ILE A 18 -11.06 -11.03 28.56
C ILE A 18 -11.60 -11.46 27.18
N ILE A 19 -12.74 -12.15 27.12
CA ILE A 19 -13.40 -12.51 25.84
C ILE A 19 -13.90 -11.26 25.10
N LEU A 20 -14.44 -10.25 25.81
CA LEU A 20 -14.87 -8.98 25.22
C LEU A 20 -13.71 -8.06 24.83
N ALA A 21 -12.51 -8.25 25.39
CA ALA A 21 -11.32 -7.47 25.08
C ALA A 21 -10.46 -8.07 23.92
N CYS A 22 -10.81 -9.26 23.41
CA CYS A 22 -10.01 -9.97 22.41
C CYS A 22 -10.56 -9.93 20.97
N SER A 23 -11.60 -9.14 20.67
CA SER A 23 -11.96 -8.87 19.27
C SER A 23 -11.03 -7.81 18.67
N CYS A 24 -9.75 -8.13 18.50
CA CYS A 24 -8.84 -7.35 17.66
C CYS A 24 -9.19 -7.61 16.19
N THR A 25 -10.38 -7.19 15.77
CA THR A 25 -10.70 -7.10 14.35
C THR A 25 -10.13 -5.79 13.85
N SER A 26 -9.31 -5.80 12.79
CA SER A 26 -8.84 -4.58 12.12
C SER A 26 -9.98 -3.75 11.51
N TYR A 27 -11.23 -4.17 11.65
CA TYR A 27 -12.40 -3.48 11.14
C TYR A 27 -12.53 -2.06 11.71
N VAL A 28 -12.68 -1.09 10.81
CA VAL A 28 -13.04 0.30 11.11
C VAL A 28 -14.21 0.66 10.22
N ASP A 29 -15.27 1.23 10.79
CA ASP A 29 -16.37 1.77 10.01
C ASP A 29 -15.97 3.10 9.37
N LEU A 30 -15.70 3.06 8.07
CA LEU A 30 -15.33 4.22 7.24
C LEU A 30 -16.49 4.73 6.37
N SER A 31 -17.71 4.21 6.55
CA SER A 31 -18.86 4.51 5.69
C SER A 31 -19.19 5.99 5.56
N SER A 32 -19.06 6.75 6.65
CA SER A 32 -19.23 8.21 6.67
C SER A 32 -18.19 8.92 5.80
N THR A 33 -16.92 8.56 5.96
CA THR A 33 -15.80 9.14 5.20
C THR A 33 -15.94 8.80 3.71
N ASP A 34 -16.24 7.53 3.40
CA ASP A 34 -16.51 7.04 2.05
C ASP A 34 -17.66 7.79 1.38
N ALA A 35 -18.72 8.10 2.13
CA ALA A 35 -19.87 8.82 1.60
C ALA A 35 -19.51 10.26 1.21
N HIS A 36 -18.68 10.95 2.01
CA HIS A 36 -18.15 12.27 1.67
C HIS A 36 -17.23 12.22 0.46
N LEU A 37 -16.30 11.25 0.42
CA LEU A 37 -15.37 11.05 -0.68
C LEU A 37 -16.11 10.85 -2.02
N ARG A 38 -17.14 9.98 -2.05
CA ARG A 38 -17.96 9.71 -3.25
C ARG A 38 -18.73 10.92 -3.77
N ARG A 39 -18.97 11.93 -2.93
CA ARG A 39 -19.63 13.19 -3.31
C ARG A 39 -18.65 14.30 -3.68
N GLY A 40 -17.35 14.04 -3.68
CA GLY A 40 -16.31 15.06 -3.89
C GLY A 40 -16.16 16.01 -2.69
N GLU A 41 -16.71 15.68 -1.52
CA GLU A 41 -16.64 16.52 -0.32
C GLU A 41 -15.34 16.24 0.46
N TYR A 42 -14.18 16.45 -0.17
CA TYR A 42 -12.89 15.97 0.33
C TYR A 42 -12.52 16.52 1.72
N THR A 43 -12.75 17.80 2.00
CA THR A 43 -12.55 18.37 3.35
C THR A 43 -13.42 17.68 4.40
N LYS A 44 -14.69 17.38 4.08
CA LYS A 44 -15.57 16.66 5.01
C LYS A 44 -15.14 15.21 5.20
N ALA A 45 -14.58 14.58 4.16
CA ALA A 45 -14.01 13.24 4.27
C ALA A 45 -12.80 13.24 5.22
N TYR A 46 -11.89 14.21 5.07
CA TYR A 46 -10.76 14.40 5.99
C TYR A 46 -11.23 14.56 7.45
N ASP A 47 -12.14 15.51 7.70
CA ASP A 47 -12.67 15.77 9.05
C ASP A 47 -13.39 14.55 9.64
N SER A 48 -14.11 13.80 8.81
CA SER A 48 -14.79 12.56 9.21
C SER A 48 -13.78 11.51 9.67
N LEU A 49 -12.69 11.31 8.93
CA LEU A 49 -11.63 10.38 9.30
C LEU A 49 -10.92 10.84 10.57
N GLU A 50 -10.57 12.12 10.67
CA GLU A 50 -9.87 12.70 11.82
C GLU A 50 -10.65 12.53 13.12
N ARG A 51 -11.98 12.72 13.11
CA ARG A 51 -12.85 12.44 14.28
C ARG A 51 -12.84 10.96 14.70
N SER A 52 -12.53 10.05 13.78
CA SER A 52 -12.42 8.62 14.05
C SER A 52 -10.99 8.16 14.35
N LEU A 53 -10.01 9.08 14.40
CA LEU A 53 -8.58 8.76 14.46
C LEU A 53 -8.21 7.80 15.60
N GLY A 54 -8.77 7.98 16.79
CA GLY A 54 -8.51 7.08 17.92
C GLY A 54 -8.92 5.62 17.64
N ARG A 55 -10.06 5.43 16.97
CA ARG A 55 -10.54 4.09 16.56
C ARG A 55 -9.71 3.53 15.41
N LEU A 56 -9.35 4.37 14.45
CA LEU A 56 -8.50 3.99 13.33
C LEU A 56 -7.11 3.54 13.80
N VAL A 57 -6.46 4.32 14.67
CA VAL A 57 -5.15 3.97 15.25
C VAL A 57 -5.23 2.68 16.06
N ALA A 58 -6.31 2.47 16.83
CA ALA A 58 -6.47 1.25 17.61
C ALA A 58 -6.61 -0.01 16.73
N ALA A 59 -7.32 0.08 15.60
CA ALA A 59 -7.61 -1.08 14.74
C ALA A 59 -6.58 -1.31 13.62
N GLN A 60 -6.08 -0.24 13.02
CA GLN A 60 -5.20 -0.24 11.84
C GLN A 60 -3.76 0.18 12.17
N GLY A 61 -3.56 0.86 13.30
CA GLY A 61 -2.26 1.38 13.68
C GLY A 61 -1.99 2.80 13.15
N PRO A 62 -0.97 3.47 13.71
CA PRO A 62 -0.70 4.86 13.42
C PRO A 62 -0.12 5.10 12.02
N LEU A 63 0.54 4.11 11.41
CA LEU A 63 1.05 4.22 10.04
C LEU A 63 -0.10 4.45 9.05
N ILE A 64 -1.10 3.57 9.06
CA ILE A 64 -2.26 3.64 8.17
C ILE A 64 -3.06 4.92 8.42
N ALA A 65 -3.22 5.30 9.70
CA ALA A 65 -3.90 6.53 10.04
C ALA A 65 -3.23 7.77 9.43
N SER A 66 -1.89 7.87 9.54
CA SER A 66 -1.14 8.96 8.92
C SER A 66 -1.21 8.90 7.39
N TYR A 67 -1.12 7.71 6.79
CA TYR A 67 -1.21 7.54 5.35
C TYR A 67 -2.57 7.99 4.79
N ASP A 68 -3.66 7.45 5.36
CA ASP A 68 -5.03 7.72 4.92
C ASP A 68 -5.41 9.19 5.11
N LEU A 69 -5.04 9.80 6.23
CA LEU A 69 -5.20 11.25 6.42
C LEU A 69 -4.35 12.04 5.43
N GLY A 70 -3.14 11.59 5.10
CA GLY A 70 -2.29 12.21 4.10
C GLY A 70 -2.94 12.21 2.71
N MET A 71 -3.52 11.09 2.29
CA MET A 71 -4.25 10.97 1.03
C MET A 71 -5.51 11.86 1.01
N LEU A 72 -6.28 11.91 2.09
CA LEU A 72 -7.46 12.78 2.17
C LEU A 72 -7.09 14.27 2.23
N ALA A 73 -6.01 14.64 2.91
CA ALA A 73 -5.52 16.03 2.95
C ALA A 73 -5.13 16.52 1.55
N ARG A 74 -4.45 15.67 0.78
CA ARG A 74 -4.13 15.91 -0.63
C ARG A 74 -5.40 16.17 -1.44
N LEU A 75 -6.39 15.28 -1.35
CA LEU A 75 -7.66 15.47 -2.07
C LEU A 75 -8.40 16.74 -1.63
N ALA A 76 -8.26 17.15 -0.37
CA ALA A 76 -8.79 18.42 0.14
C ALA A 76 -7.99 19.67 -0.30
N GLY A 77 -6.89 19.50 -1.05
CA GLY A 77 -6.02 20.57 -1.53
C GLY A 77 -4.96 21.05 -0.53
N ASP A 78 -4.81 20.38 0.62
CA ASP A 78 -3.78 20.67 1.60
C ASP A 78 -2.53 19.80 1.39
N TRP A 79 -1.79 20.16 0.34
CA TRP A 79 -0.59 19.44 -0.10
C TRP A 79 0.52 19.44 0.97
N ARG A 80 0.64 20.52 1.75
CA ARG A 80 1.64 20.63 2.82
C ARG A 80 1.31 19.66 3.94
N ARG A 81 0.06 19.67 4.43
CA ARG A 81 -0.38 18.75 5.46
C ARG A 81 -0.29 17.30 4.99
N SER A 82 -0.63 17.04 3.73
CA SER A 82 -0.45 15.72 3.13
C SER A 82 1.01 15.26 3.20
N ASN A 83 1.97 16.11 2.80
CA ASN A 83 3.39 15.77 2.87
C ASN A 83 3.89 15.50 4.29
N GLU A 84 3.43 16.24 5.30
CA GLU A 84 3.75 15.97 6.71
C GLU A 84 3.28 14.58 7.15
N LEU A 85 2.02 14.26 6.83
CA LEU A 85 1.37 13.00 7.21
C LEU A 85 1.98 11.79 6.47
N LEU A 86 2.24 11.93 5.17
CA LEU A 86 2.92 10.91 4.37
C LEU A 86 4.37 10.73 4.83
N SER A 87 5.07 11.80 5.24
CA SER A 87 6.42 11.66 5.80
C SER A 87 6.41 10.93 7.16
N ASP A 88 5.37 11.14 7.98
CA ASP A 88 5.19 10.37 9.23
C ASP A 88 4.94 8.89 8.94
N ALA A 89 4.11 8.56 7.96
CA ALA A 89 3.88 7.19 7.52
C ALA A 89 5.18 6.54 6.99
N GLU A 90 5.94 7.25 6.14
CA GLU A 90 7.23 6.79 5.61
C GLU A 90 8.23 6.50 6.73
N ARG A 91 8.36 7.39 7.72
CA ARG A 91 9.23 7.18 8.88
C ARG A 91 8.84 5.91 9.66
N ARG A 92 7.55 5.67 9.85
CA ARG A 92 7.05 4.46 10.55
C ARG A 92 7.35 3.18 9.77
N ILE A 93 7.24 3.23 8.43
CA ILE A 93 7.64 2.11 7.56
C ILE A 93 9.12 1.81 7.76
N GLN A 94 9.98 2.84 7.74
CA GLN A 94 11.43 2.70 7.94
C GLN A 94 11.76 2.13 9.33
N GLU A 95 11.15 2.66 10.39
CA GLU A 95 11.34 2.17 11.76
C GLU A 95 10.93 0.70 11.91
N ALA A 96 9.77 0.32 11.35
CA ALA A 96 9.32 -1.07 11.35
C ALA A 96 10.26 -1.98 10.56
N TYR A 97 10.79 -1.51 9.43
CA TYR A 97 11.79 -2.24 8.64
C TYR A 97 13.09 -2.44 9.42
N THR A 98 13.63 -1.40 10.07
CA THR A 98 14.84 -1.50 10.91
C THR A 98 14.67 -2.51 12.06
N LYS A 99 13.51 -2.47 12.74
CA LYS A 99 13.17 -3.47 13.78
C LYS A 99 13.12 -4.89 13.21
N SER A 100 12.60 -5.07 12.00
CA SER A 100 12.52 -6.39 11.35
C SER A 100 13.89 -6.97 10.99
N ILE A 101 14.84 -6.14 10.53
CA ILE A 101 16.19 -6.57 10.15
C ILE A 101 17.00 -7.04 11.36
N THR A 102 16.79 -6.39 12.51
CA THR A 102 17.49 -6.72 13.76
C THR A 102 16.82 -7.87 14.53
N ALA A 103 15.70 -8.39 14.04
CA ALA A 103 14.95 -9.45 14.68
C ALA A 103 15.58 -10.85 14.45
N SER A 104 15.48 -11.73 15.44
CA SER A 104 16.03 -13.10 15.34
C SER A 104 15.23 -13.96 14.35
N ILE A 105 15.85 -15.01 13.78
CA ILE A 105 15.19 -15.91 12.81
C ILE A 105 13.90 -16.55 13.36
N ALA A 106 13.85 -16.77 14.68
CA ALA A 106 12.68 -17.31 15.39
C ALA A 106 11.46 -16.34 15.37
N SER A 107 11.70 -15.04 15.38
CA SER A 107 10.64 -14.02 15.36
C SER A 107 9.85 -13.98 14.03
N PHE A 108 10.45 -14.46 12.94
CA PHE A 108 9.81 -14.49 11.61
C PHE A 108 8.59 -15.40 11.55
N ILE A 109 8.50 -16.39 12.44
CA ILE A 109 7.41 -17.38 12.48
C ILE A 109 6.35 -17.01 13.51
N VAL A 110 6.52 -15.90 14.23
CA VAL A 110 5.44 -15.33 15.05
C VAL A 110 4.33 -14.79 14.14
N ASN A 111 3.09 -14.81 14.62
CA ASN A 111 1.93 -14.25 13.92
C ASN A 111 2.17 -12.77 13.55
N ASP A 112 1.88 -12.39 12.31
CA ASP A 112 2.10 -11.03 11.82
C ASP A 112 1.18 -10.00 12.52
N ASN A 113 0.02 -10.43 13.04
CA ASN A 113 -0.85 -9.57 13.85
C ASN A 113 -0.23 -9.10 15.17
N THR A 114 0.81 -9.77 15.68
CA THR A 114 1.50 -9.34 16.90
C THR A 114 2.67 -8.40 16.62
N LYS A 115 2.97 -8.14 15.34
CA LYS A 115 4.02 -7.21 14.91
C LYS A 115 3.41 -5.85 14.63
N GLU A 116 4.23 -4.82 14.82
CA GLU A 116 3.92 -3.49 14.31
C GLU A 116 3.72 -3.58 12.78
N TYR A 117 2.67 -2.93 12.27
CA TYR A 117 2.41 -2.91 10.84
C TYR A 117 3.55 -2.19 10.13
N GLY A 118 4.25 -2.87 9.23
CA GLY A 118 5.43 -2.33 8.55
C GLY A 118 5.17 -1.69 7.20
N GLY A 119 3.91 -1.55 6.80
CA GLY A 119 3.52 -1.15 5.46
C GLY A 119 3.65 -2.26 4.43
N GLU A 120 2.81 -2.20 3.39
CA GLU A 120 3.02 -2.96 2.17
C GLU A 120 4.03 -2.28 1.23
N SER A 121 4.67 -3.08 0.37
CA SER A 121 5.64 -2.57 -0.60
C SER A 121 5.03 -1.51 -1.54
N TYR A 122 3.79 -1.72 -1.96
CA TYR A 122 3.06 -0.75 -2.79
C TYR A 122 2.73 0.53 -2.01
N GLU A 123 2.44 0.45 -0.70
CA GLU A 123 2.18 1.62 0.14
C GLU A 123 3.44 2.48 0.23
N ASP A 124 4.59 1.85 0.52
CA ASP A 124 5.88 2.53 0.67
C ASP A 124 6.36 3.22 -0.61
N ILE A 125 6.19 2.56 -1.76
CA ILE A 125 6.55 3.14 -3.07
C ILE A 125 5.60 4.29 -3.42
N TYR A 126 4.29 4.06 -3.45
CA TYR A 126 3.33 5.05 -3.95
C TYR A 126 3.18 6.26 -3.02
N LEU A 127 3.56 6.13 -1.76
CA LEU A 127 3.65 7.26 -0.85
C LEU A 127 4.55 8.38 -1.44
N ASN A 128 5.71 8.02 -2.00
CA ASN A 128 6.61 9.01 -2.58
C ASN A 128 6.07 9.61 -3.89
N LEU A 129 5.31 8.83 -4.67
CA LEU A 129 4.59 9.36 -5.85
C LEU A 129 3.64 10.49 -5.44
N PHE A 130 2.81 10.27 -4.42
CA PHE A 130 1.87 11.30 -3.96
C PHE A 130 2.58 12.48 -3.29
N LYS A 131 3.68 12.26 -2.57
CA LYS A 131 4.53 13.37 -2.09
C LYS A 131 5.11 14.19 -3.23
N ALA A 132 5.56 13.56 -4.32
CA ALA A 132 6.08 14.26 -5.50
C ALA A 132 5.00 15.14 -6.15
N LEU A 133 3.79 14.62 -6.31
CA LEU A 133 2.63 15.36 -6.82
C LEU A 133 2.25 16.54 -5.92
N ASN A 134 2.24 16.34 -4.60
CA ASN A 134 2.03 17.41 -3.64
C ASN A 134 3.10 18.51 -3.77
N TYR A 135 4.37 18.14 -3.92
CA TYR A 135 5.47 19.11 -4.13
C TYR A 135 5.33 19.86 -5.46
N LEU A 136 4.85 19.23 -6.54
CA LEU A 136 4.52 19.90 -7.80
C LEU A 136 3.45 20.98 -7.57
N HIS A 137 2.39 20.65 -6.84
CA HIS A 137 1.34 21.63 -6.49
C HIS A 137 1.83 22.78 -5.61
N LEU A 138 2.92 22.58 -4.87
CA LEU A 138 3.58 23.61 -4.06
C LEU A 138 4.63 24.41 -4.86
N GLY A 139 4.86 24.10 -6.15
CA GLY A 139 5.92 24.70 -6.97
C GLY A 139 7.33 24.31 -6.52
N GLN A 140 7.49 23.21 -5.78
CA GLN A 140 8.75 22.73 -5.22
C GLN A 140 9.32 21.59 -6.09
N TYR A 141 9.73 21.92 -7.31
CA TYR A 141 10.07 20.94 -8.35
C TYR A 141 11.27 20.06 -7.99
N GLU A 142 12.31 20.60 -7.36
CA GLU A 142 13.48 19.84 -6.93
C GLU A 142 13.12 18.84 -5.83
N SER A 143 12.27 19.25 -4.88
CA SER A 143 11.75 18.35 -3.85
C SER A 143 10.86 17.26 -4.45
N SER A 144 10.07 17.60 -5.47
CA SER A 144 9.29 16.61 -6.22
C SER A 144 10.20 15.57 -6.88
N LEU A 145 11.27 15.99 -7.54
CA LEU A 145 12.21 15.08 -8.19
C LEU A 145 12.95 14.18 -7.19
N VAL A 146 13.27 14.69 -5.99
CA VAL A 146 13.84 13.89 -4.89
C VAL A 146 12.91 12.76 -4.49
N GLU A 147 11.60 13.02 -4.39
CA GLU A 147 10.62 11.98 -4.05
C GLU A 147 10.47 10.93 -5.17
N ILE A 148 10.49 11.35 -6.44
CA ILE A 148 10.51 10.41 -7.58
C ILE A 148 11.76 9.53 -7.54
N ARG A 149 12.94 10.11 -7.31
CA ARG A 149 14.20 9.34 -7.15
C ARG A 149 14.13 8.36 -5.99
N ARG A 150 13.57 8.77 -4.85
CA ARG A 150 13.41 7.91 -3.68
C ARG A 150 12.45 6.75 -3.98
N MET A 151 11.37 6.98 -4.72
CA MET A 151 10.46 5.93 -5.18
C MET A 151 11.22 4.87 -6.01
N ILE A 152 12.02 5.32 -6.98
CA ILE A 152 12.82 4.45 -7.85
C ILE A 152 13.87 3.67 -7.03
N GLU A 153 14.53 4.32 -6.08
CA GLU A 153 15.48 3.65 -5.17
C GLU A 153 14.79 2.55 -4.36
N LYS A 154 13.61 2.83 -3.77
CA LYS A 154 12.84 1.84 -3.01
C LYS A 154 12.44 0.63 -3.85
N GLN A 155 12.10 0.82 -5.13
CA GLN A 155 11.80 -0.29 -6.04
C GLN A 155 12.98 -1.26 -6.16
N SER A 156 14.22 -0.75 -6.19
CA SER A 156 15.42 -1.60 -6.26
C SER A 156 15.70 -2.38 -4.96
N VAL A 157 15.42 -1.78 -3.81
CA VAL A 157 15.70 -2.37 -2.48
C VAL A 157 14.69 -3.47 -2.12
N LEU A 158 13.46 -3.39 -2.63
CA LEU A 158 12.40 -4.33 -2.27
C LEU A 158 12.67 -5.77 -2.74
N GLN A 159 13.32 -5.96 -3.89
CA GLN A 159 13.69 -7.30 -4.34
C GLN A 159 14.61 -8.00 -3.32
N GLU A 160 15.66 -7.32 -2.87
CA GLU A 160 16.59 -7.86 -1.88
C GLU A 160 15.87 -8.22 -0.58
N ARG A 161 14.89 -7.42 -0.16
CA ARG A 161 14.08 -7.68 1.03
C ARG A 161 13.34 -9.02 0.93
N TYR A 162 12.62 -9.28 -0.17
CA TYR A 162 11.86 -10.53 -0.31
C TYR A 162 12.75 -11.75 -0.45
N GLU A 163 13.88 -11.65 -1.17
CA GLU A 163 14.86 -12.73 -1.26
C GLU A 163 15.42 -13.11 0.11
N ARG A 164 15.73 -12.11 0.95
CA ARG A 164 16.17 -12.30 2.33
C ARG A 164 15.08 -12.97 3.17
N GLU A 165 13.84 -12.49 3.15
CA GLU A 165 12.76 -13.09 3.94
C GLU A 165 12.50 -14.55 3.51
N ALA A 166 12.50 -14.83 2.20
CA ALA A 166 12.36 -16.19 1.68
C ALA A 166 13.52 -17.09 2.12
N SER A 167 14.76 -16.58 2.15
CA SER A 167 15.93 -17.33 2.61
C SER A 167 15.87 -17.68 4.10
N GLN A 168 15.30 -16.80 4.94
CA GLN A 168 15.13 -17.03 6.37
C GLN A 168 14.08 -18.11 6.62
N VAL A 169 12.97 -18.08 5.88
CA VAL A 169 11.95 -19.14 5.94
C VAL A 169 12.53 -20.48 5.51
N ARG A 170 13.34 -20.53 4.44
CA ARG A 170 14.07 -21.74 4.03
C ARG A 170 15.01 -22.26 5.12
N ARG A 171 15.82 -21.39 5.72
CA ARG A 171 16.79 -21.75 6.77
C ARG A 171 16.08 -22.28 8.02
N TYR A 172 14.95 -21.69 8.41
CA TYR A 172 14.17 -22.21 9.53
C TYR A 172 13.64 -23.61 9.23
N ALA A 173 13.05 -23.84 8.06
CA ALA A 173 12.52 -25.14 7.67
C ALA A 173 13.59 -26.23 7.71
N SER A 174 14.77 -25.95 7.13
CA SER A 174 15.88 -26.90 7.10
C SER A 174 16.42 -27.22 8.49
N THR A 175 16.52 -26.22 9.38
CA THR A 175 17.04 -26.38 10.74
C THR A 175 16.12 -27.23 11.62
N ASN A 176 14.82 -27.16 11.39
CA ASN A 176 13.80 -27.82 12.22
C ASN A 176 13.22 -29.10 11.57
N HIS A 177 13.87 -29.61 10.51
CA HIS A 177 13.44 -30.82 9.79
C HIS A 177 11.97 -30.78 9.33
N ILE A 178 11.43 -29.59 9.08
CA ILE A 178 10.09 -29.42 8.53
C ILE A 178 10.16 -29.81 7.06
N ARG A 179 9.41 -30.84 6.66
CA ARG A 179 9.28 -31.24 5.24
C ARG A 179 8.93 -30.00 4.43
N GLN A 180 9.64 -29.82 3.31
CA GLN A 180 9.63 -28.61 2.49
C GLN A 180 8.20 -28.07 2.36
N ALA A 181 7.91 -26.96 3.04
CA ALA A 181 6.69 -26.21 2.77
C ALA A 181 6.77 -25.80 1.31
N ASP A 182 5.66 -25.89 0.57
CA ASP A 182 5.56 -25.34 -0.78
C ASP A 182 5.78 -23.83 -0.69
N LEU A 183 7.05 -23.42 -0.74
CA LEU A 183 7.42 -22.02 -0.76
C LEU A 183 7.01 -21.49 -2.12
N PRO A 184 6.41 -20.29 -2.19
CA PRO A 184 6.12 -19.69 -3.47
C PRO A 184 7.40 -19.63 -4.30
N ALA A 185 7.27 -19.99 -5.58
CA ALA A 185 8.30 -19.75 -6.57
C ALA A 185 8.69 -18.26 -6.50
N GLU A 186 10.00 -18.01 -6.52
CA GLU A 186 10.72 -16.73 -6.62
C GLU A 186 9.88 -15.45 -6.47
N ALA A 187 10.27 -14.61 -5.49
CA ALA A 187 9.73 -13.25 -5.40
C ALA A 187 9.93 -12.54 -6.74
N THR A 188 8.83 -12.26 -7.44
CA THR A 188 8.87 -11.53 -8.70
C THR A 188 9.49 -10.16 -8.46
N SER A 189 10.49 -9.80 -9.26
CA SER A 189 11.18 -8.51 -9.21
C SER A 189 10.17 -7.36 -9.15
N PHE A 190 10.42 -6.37 -8.29
CA PHE A 190 9.57 -5.19 -8.23
C PHE A 190 9.64 -4.37 -9.51
N THR A 191 8.55 -3.67 -9.76
CA THR A 191 8.08 -3.26 -11.08
C THR A 191 8.46 -1.81 -11.34
N THR A 192 9.06 -1.50 -12.49
CA THR A 192 9.30 -0.10 -12.90
C THR A 192 7.94 0.59 -13.08
N SER A 193 7.70 1.69 -12.36
CA SER A 193 6.46 2.48 -12.44
C SER A 193 6.52 3.42 -13.64
N ALA A 194 5.62 3.26 -14.59
CA ALA A 194 5.55 4.14 -15.76
C ALA A 194 5.14 5.56 -15.34
N LEU A 195 4.18 5.71 -14.41
CA LEU A 195 3.71 7.02 -13.98
C LEU A 195 4.78 7.82 -13.24
N ALA A 196 5.57 7.17 -12.38
CA ALA A 196 6.68 7.86 -11.70
C ALA A 196 7.74 8.34 -12.68
N ASN A 197 8.05 7.54 -13.70
CA ASN A 197 8.99 7.94 -14.73
C ASN A 197 8.40 9.01 -15.66
N TYR A 198 7.09 8.99 -15.94
CA TYR A 198 6.39 10.08 -16.63
C TYR A 198 6.55 11.41 -15.90
N LEU A 199 6.27 11.42 -14.59
CA LEU A 199 6.52 12.60 -13.76
C LEU A 199 8.00 12.97 -13.72
N GLY A 200 8.89 11.99 -13.66
CA GLY A 200 10.34 12.18 -13.75
C GLY A 200 10.74 12.95 -15.01
N VAL A 201 10.19 12.60 -16.17
CA VAL A 201 10.42 13.32 -17.43
C VAL A 201 9.89 14.75 -17.36
N VAL A 202 8.63 14.93 -16.91
CA VAL A 202 7.99 16.27 -16.80
C VAL A 202 8.82 17.20 -15.91
N ILE A 203 9.20 16.73 -14.72
CA ILE A 203 9.96 17.52 -13.75
C ILE A 203 11.39 17.76 -14.24
N ALA A 204 12.07 16.73 -14.76
CA ALA A 204 13.44 16.85 -15.23
C ALA A 204 13.57 17.79 -16.42
N ARG A 205 12.57 17.80 -17.33
CA ARG A 205 12.51 18.77 -18.44
C ARG A 205 12.45 20.20 -17.92
N HIS A 206 11.59 20.47 -16.94
CA HIS A 206 11.47 21.80 -16.34
C HIS A 206 12.75 22.26 -15.64
N LEU A 207 13.47 21.33 -15.00
CA LEU A 207 14.72 21.60 -14.29
C LEU A 207 15.98 21.55 -15.19
N ASP A 208 15.83 21.34 -16.51
CA ASP A 208 16.93 21.10 -17.47
C ASP A 208 17.89 19.96 -17.05
N GLU A 209 17.35 18.93 -16.39
CA GLU A 209 18.09 17.74 -15.97
C GLU A 209 18.07 16.63 -17.04
N ARG A 210 18.87 16.81 -18.10
CA ARG A 210 18.88 15.89 -19.26
C ARG A 210 19.09 14.41 -18.92
N SER A 211 20.01 14.09 -18.01
CA SER A 211 20.29 12.69 -17.65
C SER A 211 19.09 12.01 -16.99
N THR A 212 18.39 12.71 -16.11
CA THR A 212 17.18 12.21 -15.46
C THR A 212 16.03 12.09 -16.45
N LEU A 213 15.91 13.05 -17.37
CA LEU A 213 14.93 13.03 -18.46
C LEU A 213 15.12 11.78 -19.33
N ASP A 214 16.31 11.59 -19.89
CA ASP A 214 16.63 10.46 -20.79
C ASP A 214 16.44 9.12 -20.07
N TYR A 215 16.91 9.02 -18.82
CA TYR A 215 16.73 7.82 -18.03
C TYR A 215 15.25 7.48 -17.83
N SER A 216 14.46 8.46 -17.37
CA SER A 216 13.05 8.26 -17.03
C SER A 216 12.24 7.95 -18.28
N PHE A 217 12.47 8.65 -19.39
CA PHE A 217 11.80 8.40 -20.66
C PHE A 217 12.01 6.94 -21.12
N ASN A 218 13.26 6.47 -21.12
CA ASN A 218 13.58 5.08 -21.46
C ASN A 218 12.96 4.08 -20.47
N GLN A 219 12.87 4.41 -19.19
CA GLN A 219 12.22 3.54 -18.20
C GLN A 219 10.71 3.41 -18.42
N ILE A 220 10.03 4.41 -18.99
CA ILE A 220 8.61 4.28 -19.37
C ILE A 220 8.46 3.14 -20.38
N HIS A 221 9.16 3.20 -21.52
CA HIS A 221 9.05 2.17 -22.56
C HIS A 221 9.48 0.79 -22.03
N ARG A 222 10.57 0.73 -21.27
CA ARG A 222 11.01 -0.50 -20.63
C ARG A 222 9.92 -1.09 -19.72
N ALA A 223 9.18 -0.26 -18.99
CA ALA A 223 8.09 -0.74 -18.14
C ALA A 223 7.01 -1.46 -18.96
N PHE A 224 6.53 -0.83 -20.03
CA PHE A 224 5.53 -1.44 -20.93
C PHE A 224 6.06 -2.70 -21.63
N GLU A 225 7.32 -2.70 -22.10
CA GLU A 225 7.93 -3.83 -22.80
C GLU A 225 8.16 -5.05 -21.90
N THR A 226 8.69 -4.82 -20.70
CA THR A 226 9.15 -5.91 -19.82
C THR A 226 8.08 -6.39 -18.84
N GLN A 227 6.99 -5.63 -18.65
CA GLN A 227 5.98 -5.90 -17.64
C GLN A 227 4.57 -5.92 -18.21
N ALA A 228 4.39 -6.59 -19.36
CA ALA A 228 3.11 -6.65 -20.08
C ALA A 228 1.91 -7.12 -19.23
N LYS A 229 2.12 -7.86 -18.14
CA LYS A 229 1.06 -8.25 -17.20
C LYS A 229 0.49 -7.08 -16.39
N LEU A 230 1.31 -6.05 -16.14
CA LEU A 230 0.96 -4.87 -15.35
C LEU A 230 0.55 -3.69 -16.24
N TYR A 231 1.00 -3.71 -17.49
CA TYR A 231 0.62 -2.75 -18.53
C TYR A 231 -0.11 -3.47 -19.67
N PRO A 232 -1.33 -4.01 -19.45
CA PRO A 232 -2.11 -4.67 -20.49
C PRO A 232 -2.77 -3.67 -21.48
N PHE A 233 -2.26 -2.44 -21.55
CA PHE A 233 -2.75 -1.32 -22.34
C PHE A 233 -1.55 -0.65 -23.06
N PRO A 234 -1.79 0.05 -24.19
CA PRO A 234 -0.70 0.66 -24.94
C PRO A 234 -0.03 1.81 -24.18
N VAL A 235 1.19 2.17 -24.61
CA VAL A 235 1.86 3.40 -24.16
C VAL A 235 1.00 4.60 -24.57
N PRO A 236 0.65 5.53 -23.65
CA PRO A 236 -0.10 6.73 -23.99
C PRO A 236 0.59 7.60 -25.03
N GLU A 237 -0.18 8.19 -25.95
CA GLU A 237 0.33 9.13 -26.96
C GLU A 237 1.00 10.35 -26.32
N SER A 238 0.54 10.75 -25.13
CA SER A 238 1.14 11.85 -24.37
C SER A 238 2.59 11.60 -23.96
N VAL A 239 3.06 10.34 -23.91
CA VAL A 239 4.46 10.01 -23.61
C VAL A 239 5.38 10.51 -24.72
N GLU A 240 5.03 10.26 -25.98
CA GLU A 240 5.83 10.67 -27.14
C GLU A 240 5.96 12.20 -27.25
N ARG A 241 4.97 12.93 -26.72
CA ARG A 241 4.99 14.40 -26.71
C ARG A 241 5.92 14.98 -25.65
N LEU A 242 6.35 14.19 -24.65
CA LEU A 242 7.19 14.68 -23.55
C LEU A 242 8.59 15.13 -23.99
N THR A 243 9.09 14.59 -25.11
CA THR A 243 10.42 14.89 -25.64
C THR A 243 10.39 15.86 -26.83
N GLY A 244 9.20 16.33 -27.24
CA GLY A 244 9.06 17.27 -28.35
C GLY A 244 9.67 18.64 -28.04
N GLU A 245 10.21 19.33 -29.04
CA GLU A 245 10.75 20.70 -28.91
C GLU A 245 9.65 21.76 -28.76
N ASP A 246 8.38 21.36 -28.91
CA ASP A 246 7.23 22.22 -28.73
C ASP A 246 7.12 22.76 -27.30
N ARG A 247 6.30 23.79 -27.17
CA ARG A 247 5.96 24.42 -25.90
C ARG A 247 5.48 23.37 -24.87
N ASP A 248 5.86 23.58 -23.61
CA ASP A 248 5.45 22.72 -22.50
C ASP A 248 3.91 22.64 -22.39
N PRO A 249 3.30 21.46 -22.60
CA PRO A 249 1.86 21.33 -22.62
C PRO A 249 1.29 21.36 -21.19
N VAL A 250 -0.04 21.44 -21.10
CA VAL A 250 -0.73 21.20 -19.83
C VAL A 250 -0.78 19.70 -19.61
N HIS A 251 -0.11 19.21 -18.57
CA HIS A 251 -0.15 17.80 -18.17
C HIS A 251 -1.43 17.51 -17.39
N LEU A 252 -2.13 16.46 -17.80
CA LEU A 252 -3.34 15.98 -17.15
C LEU A 252 -3.05 14.64 -16.49
N ILE A 253 -3.40 14.52 -15.21
CA ILE A 253 -3.38 13.24 -14.50
C ILE A 253 -4.74 13.06 -13.82
N ALA A 254 -5.43 11.97 -14.16
CA ALA A 254 -6.65 11.58 -13.48
C ALA A 254 -6.45 10.27 -12.73
N PHE A 255 -7.06 10.17 -11.56
CA PHE A 255 -7.04 8.99 -10.72
C PHE A 255 -8.45 8.43 -10.60
N SER A 256 -8.61 7.12 -10.70
CA SER A 256 -9.94 6.51 -10.57
C SER A 256 -9.95 5.22 -9.78
N GLY A 257 -11.14 4.83 -9.32
CA GLY A 257 -11.40 3.54 -8.71
C GLY A 257 -10.92 3.41 -7.27
N ARG A 258 -11.35 2.32 -6.65
CA ARG A 258 -11.01 1.95 -5.28
C ARG A 258 -9.88 0.95 -5.27
N PHE A 259 -8.89 1.17 -4.40
CA PHE A 259 -7.81 0.23 -4.21
C PHE A 259 -8.32 -1.17 -3.82
N PRO A 260 -7.61 -2.25 -4.18
CA PRO A 260 -7.90 -3.60 -3.71
C PRO A 260 -7.98 -3.70 -2.18
N VAL A 261 -8.86 -4.56 -1.68
CA VAL A 261 -9.06 -4.77 -0.23
C VAL A 261 -8.41 -6.07 0.21
N LYS A 262 -7.80 -6.08 1.41
CA LYS A 262 -7.30 -7.33 2.00
C LYS A 262 -8.45 -8.17 2.52
N GLU A 263 -8.50 -9.42 2.10
CA GLU A 263 -9.44 -10.42 2.60
C GLU A 263 -8.69 -11.60 3.24
N GLU A 264 -9.27 -12.16 4.29
CA GLU A 264 -8.75 -13.38 4.89
C GLU A 264 -9.17 -14.60 4.05
N ARG A 265 -8.18 -15.40 3.67
CA ARG A 265 -8.40 -16.75 3.14
C ARG A 265 -8.00 -17.77 4.19
N MET A 266 -8.74 -18.87 4.22
CA MET A 266 -8.48 -19.99 5.10
C MET A 266 -8.17 -21.22 4.25
N ASP A 267 -7.21 -22.02 4.70
CA ASP A 267 -6.91 -23.32 4.13
C ASP A 267 -6.65 -24.35 5.25
N PHE A 268 -6.77 -25.63 4.94
CA PHE A 268 -6.51 -26.74 5.86
C PHE A 268 -5.29 -27.52 5.40
N ILE A 269 -4.18 -27.32 6.11
CA ILE A 269 -2.95 -28.03 5.81
C ILE A 269 -2.84 -29.29 6.66
N ARG A 270 -2.27 -30.34 6.06
CA ARG A 270 -1.97 -31.58 6.76
C ARG A 270 -0.65 -31.43 7.54
N VAL A 271 -0.72 -31.41 8.87
CA VAL A 271 0.46 -31.26 9.74
C VAL A 271 1.00 -32.61 10.24
N SER A 272 0.16 -33.65 10.27
CA SER A 272 0.55 -35.02 10.59
C SER A 272 -0.28 -36.03 9.77
N PRO A 273 0.02 -37.34 9.79
CA PRO A 273 -0.79 -38.33 9.10
C PRO A 273 -2.28 -38.32 9.47
N SER A 274 -2.63 -37.90 10.70
CA SER A 274 -4.00 -37.89 11.23
C SER A 274 -4.52 -36.49 11.58
N THR A 275 -3.70 -35.44 11.48
CA THR A 275 -4.06 -34.09 11.93
C THR A 275 -4.02 -33.10 10.76
N TYR A 276 -5.11 -32.38 10.58
CA TYR A 276 -5.20 -31.19 9.74
C TYR A 276 -5.35 -29.96 10.63
N THR A 277 -4.66 -28.88 10.26
CA THR A 277 -4.73 -27.59 10.96
C THR A 277 -5.16 -26.52 9.99
N ARG A 278 -6.10 -25.68 10.43
CA ARG A 278 -6.52 -24.50 9.68
C ARG A 278 -5.44 -23.43 9.78
N ILE A 279 -5.05 -22.87 8.64
CA ILE A 279 -4.24 -21.66 8.54
C ILE A 279 -5.05 -20.53 7.91
N ALA A 280 -4.73 -19.29 8.28
CA ALA A 280 -5.28 -18.10 7.64
C ALA A 280 -4.16 -17.21 7.08
N TYR A 281 -4.42 -16.61 5.92
CA TYR A 281 -3.49 -15.72 5.24
C TYR A 281 -4.26 -14.65 4.46
N PRO A 282 -3.70 -13.44 4.32
CA PRO A 282 -4.38 -12.37 3.60
C PRO A 282 -4.17 -12.54 2.09
N VAL A 283 -5.17 -12.17 1.30
CA VAL A 283 -5.06 -11.94 -0.15
C VAL A 283 -5.59 -10.56 -0.48
N LEU A 284 -5.08 -9.92 -1.54
CA LEU A 284 -5.71 -8.72 -2.08
C LEU A 284 -6.83 -9.12 -3.03
N GLN A 285 -8.01 -8.56 -2.82
CA GLN A 285 -9.18 -8.74 -3.64
C GLN A 285 -9.41 -7.48 -4.47
N PRO A 286 -9.34 -7.56 -5.83
CA PRO A 286 -9.61 -6.42 -6.69
C PRO A 286 -11.01 -5.87 -6.48
N VAL A 287 -11.13 -4.54 -6.56
CA VAL A 287 -12.41 -3.83 -6.61
C VAL A 287 -12.61 -3.30 -8.02
N PRO A 288 -13.59 -3.80 -8.80
CA PRO A 288 -13.84 -3.31 -10.14
C PRO A 288 -14.21 -1.82 -10.12
N SER A 289 -13.56 -1.01 -10.97
CA SER A 289 -13.97 0.37 -11.19
C SER A 289 -15.11 0.44 -12.21
N ALA A 290 -16.09 1.31 -11.97
CA ALA A 290 -17.13 1.63 -12.94
C ALA A 290 -16.61 2.52 -14.08
N VAL A 291 -15.48 3.21 -13.86
CA VAL A 291 -14.84 4.08 -14.85
C VAL A 291 -14.18 3.25 -15.94
N ALA A 292 -14.59 3.47 -17.18
CA ALA A 292 -14.02 2.85 -18.37
C ALA A 292 -13.16 3.80 -19.19
N SER A 293 -13.45 5.11 -19.15
CA SER A 293 -12.69 6.15 -19.85
C SER A 293 -12.78 7.48 -19.11
N VAL A 294 -11.76 8.34 -19.29
CA VAL A 294 -11.75 9.71 -18.75
C VAL A 294 -11.62 10.68 -19.91
N ARG A 295 -12.56 11.62 -20.04
CA ARG A 295 -12.60 12.62 -21.10
C ARG A 295 -12.38 14.01 -20.52
N VAL A 296 -11.63 14.85 -21.21
CA VAL A 296 -11.42 16.23 -20.80
C VAL A 296 -12.05 17.19 -21.80
N ARG A 297 -12.80 18.15 -21.27
CA ARG A 297 -13.39 19.25 -22.01
C ARG A 297 -12.73 20.56 -21.63
N VAL A 298 -12.48 21.42 -22.60
CA VAL A 298 -12.03 22.81 -22.40
C VAL A 298 -13.11 23.71 -22.97
N ASP A 299 -13.63 24.63 -22.16
CA ASP A 299 -14.67 25.59 -22.54
C ASP A 299 -15.88 24.95 -23.25
N ARG A 300 -16.28 23.77 -22.76
CA ARG A 300 -17.37 22.91 -23.26
C ARG A 300 -17.10 22.21 -24.59
N GLU A 301 -15.88 22.16 -25.10
CA GLU A 301 -15.52 21.32 -26.24
C GLU A 301 -14.67 20.14 -25.78
N VAL A 302 -14.84 18.96 -26.41
CA VAL A 302 -14.00 17.80 -26.08
C VAL A 302 -12.60 18.08 -26.62
N ALA A 303 -11.63 18.19 -25.71
CA ALA A 303 -10.26 18.51 -26.06
C ALA A 303 -9.40 17.24 -26.20
N THR A 304 -9.55 16.29 -25.26
CA THR A 304 -8.81 15.03 -25.29
C THR A 304 -9.50 13.92 -24.49
N THR A 305 -9.04 12.69 -24.65
CA THR A 305 -9.39 11.53 -23.81
C THR A 305 -8.11 11.02 -23.17
N LEU A 306 -8.12 10.82 -21.85
CA LEU A 306 -6.95 10.34 -21.13
C LEU A 306 -6.77 8.84 -21.32
N GLU A 307 -5.52 8.43 -21.33
CA GLU A 307 -5.10 7.04 -21.54
C GLU A 307 -4.52 6.47 -20.25
N ARG A 308 -4.70 5.17 -20.02
CA ARG A 308 -4.18 4.54 -18.81
C ARG A 308 -2.66 4.58 -18.81
N MET A 309 -2.08 5.01 -17.70
CA MET A 309 -0.64 5.02 -17.50
C MET A 309 -0.19 3.96 -16.52
N GLU A 310 -0.95 3.75 -15.45
CA GLU A 310 -0.59 2.80 -14.41
C GLU A 310 -1.83 2.24 -13.72
N SER A 311 -1.85 0.92 -13.48
CA SER A 311 -2.83 0.29 -12.61
C SER A 311 -2.18 -0.01 -11.27
N PHE A 312 -2.45 0.84 -10.27
CA PHE A 312 -2.01 0.63 -8.90
C PHE A 312 -2.54 -0.70 -8.34
N SER A 313 -3.74 -1.10 -8.76
CA SER A 313 -4.36 -2.36 -8.36
C SER A 313 -3.56 -3.57 -8.85
N LEU A 314 -3.22 -3.62 -10.15
CA LEU A 314 -2.44 -4.72 -10.71
C LEU A 314 -1.04 -4.80 -10.07
N VAL A 315 -0.38 -3.66 -9.85
CA VAL A 315 0.93 -3.63 -9.18
C VAL A 315 0.82 -4.12 -7.74
N ALA A 316 -0.20 -3.68 -7.00
CA ALA A 316 -0.42 -4.10 -5.63
C ALA A 316 -0.73 -5.60 -5.53
N GLU A 317 -1.59 -6.12 -6.40
CA GLU A 317 -1.92 -7.54 -6.48
C GLU A 317 -0.69 -8.40 -6.78
N ASP A 318 0.15 -7.98 -7.74
CA ASP A 318 1.38 -8.70 -8.08
C ASP A 318 2.37 -8.71 -6.92
N ALA A 319 2.64 -7.53 -6.35
CA ALA A 319 3.53 -7.36 -5.20
C ALA A 319 3.03 -8.17 -3.98
N PHE A 320 1.74 -8.11 -3.69
CA PHE A 320 1.16 -8.76 -2.53
C PHE A 320 1.04 -10.27 -2.70
N ARG A 321 0.89 -10.79 -3.92
CA ARG A 321 0.86 -12.24 -4.17
C ARG A 321 2.14 -12.92 -3.68
N SER A 322 3.30 -12.32 -3.95
CA SER A 322 4.60 -12.81 -3.46
C SER A 322 4.68 -12.79 -1.92
N LYS A 323 4.22 -11.71 -1.29
CA LYS A 323 4.16 -11.60 0.18
C LYS A 323 3.17 -12.58 0.81
N SER A 324 1.98 -12.71 0.24
CA SER A 324 0.92 -13.60 0.70
C SER A 324 1.39 -15.05 0.69
N GLY A 325 2.09 -15.49 -0.36
CA GLY A 325 2.70 -16.83 -0.39
C GLY A 325 3.74 -17.05 0.72
N LEU A 326 4.52 -16.02 1.05
CA LEU A 326 5.47 -16.09 2.16
C LEU A 326 4.74 -16.14 3.52
N ILE A 327 3.66 -15.38 3.70
CA ILE A 327 2.80 -15.43 4.90
C ILE A 327 2.18 -16.82 5.04
N TYR A 328 1.66 -17.39 3.96
CA TYR A 328 1.14 -18.75 3.91
C TYR A 328 2.19 -19.78 4.35
N ALA A 329 3.42 -19.69 3.83
CA ALA A 329 4.51 -20.58 4.22
C ALA A 329 4.88 -20.42 5.70
N LYS A 330 4.97 -19.18 6.21
CA LYS A 330 5.22 -18.90 7.64
C LYS A 330 4.11 -19.48 8.53
N ALA A 331 2.84 -19.29 8.15
CA ALA A 331 1.69 -19.85 8.86
C ALA A 331 1.73 -21.39 8.86
N SER A 332 2.03 -21.99 7.72
CA SER A 332 2.15 -23.44 7.59
C SER A 332 3.24 -24.02 8.48
N MET A 333 4.43 -23.41 8.47
CA MET A 333 5.53 -23.81 9.37
C MET A 333 5.16 -23.64 10.84
N ARG A 334 4.47 -22.56 11.20
CA ARG A 334 4.01 -22.30 12.56
C ARG A 334 3.05 -23.38 13.05
N ALA A 335 2.12 -23.80 12.20
CA ALA A 335 1.18 -24.87 12.48
C ALA A 335 1.87 -26.24 12.65
N VAL A 336 2.85 -26.57 11.78
CA VAL A 336 3.65 -27.80 11.93
C VAL A 336 4.49 -27.77 13.21
N SER A 337 5.18 -26.66 13.51
CA SER A 337 5.97 -26.52 14.74
C SER A 337 5.12 -26.65 16.00
N LYS A 338 3.89 -26.13 15.99
CA LYS A 338 2.91 -26.28 17.09
C LYS A 338 2.53 -27.74 17.32
N GLU A 339 2.31 -28.51 16.24
CA GLU A 339 1.96 -29.94 16.32
C GLU A 339 3.13 -30.80 16.82
N LEU A 340 4.33 -30.58 16.29
CA LEU A 340 5.52 -31.38 16.66
C LEU A 340 6.05 -31.07 18.07
N GLY A 341 5.47 -30.09 18.78
CA GLY A 341 5.97 -29.64 20.07
C GLY A 341 7.38 -29.04 19.98
N LEU A 342 7.83 -28.66 18.78
CA LEU A 342 9.11 -27.99 18.53
C LEU A 342 8.99 -26.55 19.04
N GLY A 343 9.20 -26.42 20.36
CA GLY A 343 9.19 -25.14 21.04
C GLY A 343 10.28 -24.24 20.47
N ILE A 344 9.88 -23.19 19.77
CA ILE A 344 10.72 -22.00 19.51
C ILE A 344 11.31 -21.46 20.85
N TRP A 345 10.71 -21.86 21.99
CA TRP A 345 11.15 -21.65 23.35
C TRP A 345 12.61 -22.04 23.68
N ASP A 346 13.09 -23.20 23.22
CA ASP A 346 14.44 -23.68 23.55
C ASP A 346 15.53 -22.95 22.75
N THR A 347 15.18 -22.41 21.58
CA THR A 347 16.06 -21.61 20.72
C THR A 347 16.04 -20.12 21.08
N ILE A 348 14.92 -19.60 21.63
CA ILE A 348 14.79 -18.20 22.10
C ILE A 348 15.50 -17.97 23.45
N SER A 349 15.71 -19.02 24.24
CA SER A 349 16.18 -18.92 25.63
C SER A 349 17.70 -18.98 25.82
N LYS A 350 18.49 -19.17 24.75
CA LYS A 350 19.96 -19.24 24.84
C LYS A 350 20.62 -18.07 24.12
N ASP A 351 20.87 -17.01 24.88
CA ASP A 351 22.01 -16.13 24.59
C ASP A 351 23.30 -16.77 25.13
N LYS A 352 24.48 -16.39 24.61
CA LYS A 352 25.78 -17.01 25.00
C LYS A 352 26.09 -16.94 26.51
N ASP A 353 25.42 -16.04 27.24
CA ASP A 353 25.61 -15.81 28.68
C ASP A 353 24.47 -16.35 29.57
N GLY A 354 23.50 -17.10 29.03
CA GLY A 354 22.41 -17.72 29.81
C GLY A 354 21.41 -16.73 30.45
N LYS A 355 21.51 -15.43 30.15
CA LYS A 355 20.54 -14.41 30.57
C LYS A 355 19.47 -14.21 29.49
N ARG A 356 18.21 -14.14 29.91
CA ARG A 356 17.09 -13.79 29.03
C ARG A 356 17.12 -12.28 28.78
N GLY A 357 17.45 -11.86 27.55
CA GLY A 357 17.31 -10.46 27.15
C GLY A 357 15.83 -10.03 27.11
N ALA A 358 15.56 -8.74 27.28
CA ALA A 358 14.19 -8.20 27.29
C ALA A 358 13.36 -8.59 26.04
N PHE A 359 14.01 -8.75 24.88
CA PHE A 359 13.39 -9.20 23.64
C PHE A 359 13.01 -10.70 23.67
N ALA A 360 13.83 -11.55 24.31
CA ALA A 360 13.53 -12.96 24.51
C ALA A 360 12.37 -13.13 25.50
N GLU A 361 12.30 -12.30 26.54
CA GLU A 361 11.21 -12.28 27.51
C GLU A 361 9.88 -11.82 26.88
N PHE A 362 9.91 -10.79 26.02
CA PHE A 362 8.75 -10.35 25.23
C PHE A 362 8.24 -11.44 24.29
N LEU A 363 9.11 -12.05 23.48
CA LEU A 363 8.78 -13.22 22.65
C LEU A 363 8.18 -14.35 23.50
N SER A 364 8.68 -14.52 24.72
CA SER A 364 8.20 -15.54 25.64
C SER A 364 6.73 -15.32 26.05
N ILE A 365 6.37 -14.06 26.34
CA ILE A 365 5.01 -13.68 26.70
C ILE A 365 4.09 -13.82 25.49
N VAL A 366 4.52 -13.34 24.32
CA VAL A 366 3.77 -13.47 23.06
C VAL A 366 3.50 -14.93 22.71
N PHE A 367 4.47 -15.84 22.92
CA PHE A 367 4.26 -17.28 22.68
C PHE A 367 3.33 -17.93 23.69
N ARG A 368 3.41 -17.57 24.98
CA ARG A 368 2.50 -18.08 26.02
C ARG A 368 1.06 -17.63 25.82
N VAL A 369 0.86 -16.39 25.38
CA VAL A 369 -0.44 -15.84 24.99
C VAL A 369 -0.89 -16.38 23.63
N GLY A 370 0.06 -16.67 22.73
CA GLY A 370 -0.18 -17.16 21.37
C GLY A 370 -0.61 -18.62 21.25
N LYS A 371 -0.69 -19.38 22.34
CA LYS A 371 -1.25 -20.74 22.32
C LYS A 371 -2.77 -20.73 22.01
N GLU A 372 -3.45 -19.63 22.34
CA GLU A 372 -4.89 -19.40 22.20
C GLU A 372 -5.28 -18.30 21.17
N LEU A 373 -4.32 -17.51 20.66
CA LEU A 373 -4.62 -16.52 19.61
C LEU A 373 -4.99 -17.26 18.31
N SER A 374 -6.23 -17.04 17.86
CA SER A 374 -6.73 -17.51 16.57
C SER A 374 -5.74 -17.11 15.45
N GLU A 375 -5.48 -18.03 14.54
CA GLU A 375 -4.79 -17.75 13.29
C GLU A 375 -5.70 -16.90 12.41
N SER A 376 -5.79 -15.60 12.69
CA SER A 376 -6.35 -14.62 11.76
C SER A 376 -5.22 -13.97 10.95
N ALA A 377 -5.53 -13.61 9.72
CA ALA A 377 -4.66 -12.85 8.85
C ALA A 377 -4.54 -11.40 9.33
N ASP A 378 -3.41 -10.76 9.01
CA ASP A 378 -3.28 -9.31 9.16
C ASP A 378 -3.97 -8.63 7.98
N LEU A 379 -5.12 -8.01 8.27
CA LEU A 379 -5.96 -7.31 7.28
C LEU A 379 -5.74 -5.79 7.31
N ARG A 380 -4.72 -5.32 8.02
CA ARG A 380 -4.40 -3.89 8.04
C ARG A 380 -3.97 -3.42 6.65
N SER A 381 -4.55 -2.32 6.17
CA SER A 381 -4.31 -1.75 4.83
C SER A 381 -4.69 -0.27 4.81
N THR A 382 -4.03 0.51 3.97
CA THR A 382 -4.54 1.82 3.53
C THR A 382 -5.84 1.69 2.74
N HIS A 383 -6.65 2.76 2.71
CA HIS A 383 -8.02 2.74 2.18
C HIS A 383 -8.26 3.73 1.02
N TYR A 384 -7.46 4.80 0.92
CA TYR A 384 -7.72 5.92 0.00
C TYR A 384 -6.69 6.05 -1.14
N LEU A 385 -5.97 4.96 -1.43
CA LEU A 385 -5.21 4.86 -2.68
C LEU A 385 -6.16 4.71 -3.89
N PRO A 386 -5.85 5.32 -5.05
CA PRO A 386 -6.60 5.10 -6.27
C PRO A 386 -6.27 3.75 -6.91
N ALA A 387 -7.18 3.20 -7.71
CA ALA A 387 -6.96 1.94 -8.43
C ALA A 387 -6.16 2.10 -9.72
N GLU A 388 -6.39 3.20 -10.43
CA GLU A 388 -5.87 3.48 -11.77
C GLU A 388 -5.40 4.93 -11.89
N ALA A 389 -4.41 5.15 -12.74
CA ALA A 389 -3.95 6.47 -13.18
C ALA A 389 -4.09 6.60 -14.70
N TRP A 390 -4.54 7.78 -15.13
CA TRP A 390 -4.74 8.14 -16.52
C TRP A 390 -3.96 9.41 -16.81
N VAL A 391 -3.35 9.51 -17.98
CA VAL A 391 -2.54 10.65 -18.39
C VAL A 391 -2.98 11.19 -19.75
N GLY A 392 -2.66 12.44 -19.99
CA GLY A 392 -2.84 13.11 -21.27
C GLY A 392 -2.24 14.50 -21.23
N THR A 393 -2.32 15.20 -22.35
CA THR A 393 -1.85 16.59 -22.47
C THR A 393 -2.89 17.48 -23.15
N LEU A 394 -2.81 18.79 -22.91
CA LEU A 394 -3.51 19.81 -23.68
C LEU A 394 -2.53 20.87 -24.17
N ASP A 395 -2.68 21.26 -25.43
CA ASP A 395 -1.92 22.34 -26.04
C ASP A 395 -2.72 23.64 -25.89
N LEU A 396 -2.52 24.33 -24.76
CA LEU A 396 -3.23 25.58 -24.44
C LEU A 396 -2.27 26.77 -24.40
N GLU A 397 -2.73 27.89 -24.95
CA GLU A 397 -2.06 29.19 -24.84
C GLU A 397 -2.11 29.72 -23.39
N PRO A 398 -1.23 30.66 -22.96
CA PRO A 398 -1.32 31.20 -21.62
C PRO A 398 -2.64 31.95 -21.49
N GLY A 399 -3.41 31.63 -20.46
CA GLY A 399 -4.78 32.09 -20.36
C GLY A 399 -5.55 31.40 -19.24
N SER A 400 -6.80 31.82 -19.05
CA SER A 400 -7.72 31.22 -18.09
C SER A 400 -8.75 30.37 -18.82
N TYR A 401 -8.88 29.11 -18.42
CA TYR A 401 -9.76 28.13 -19.05
C TYR A 401 -10.67 27.46 -18.03
N THR A 402 -11.87 27.07 -18.48
CA THR A 402 -12.70 26.13 -17.72
C THR A 402 -12.41 24.72 -18.23
N ILE A 403 -11.82 23.89 -17.37
CA ILE A 403 -11.48 22.50 -17.70
C ILE A 403 -12.42 21.58 -16.93
N GLU A 404 -13.09 20.66 -17.64
CA GLU A 404 -13.95 19.64 -17.04
C GLU A 404 -13.35 18.25 -17.31
N VAL A 405 -13.18 17.46 -16.26
CA VAL A 405 -12.73 16.07 -16.34
C VAL A 405 -13.94 15.17 -16.07
N GLU A 406 -14.40 14.46 -17.10
CA GLU A 406 -15.56 13.57 -17.07
C GLU A 406 -15.09 12.11 -16.97
N TYR A 407 -15.58 11.39 -15.96
CA TYR A 407 -15.37 9.95 -15.79
C TYR A 407 -16.58 9.20 -16.33
N LEU A 408 -16.38 8.33 -17.31
CA LEU A 408 -17.47 7.66 -18.02
C LEU A 408 -17.44 6.15 -17.83
N ASP A 409 -18.63 5.53 -17.79
CA ASP A 409 -18.76 4.07 -17.81
C ASP A 409 -18.59 3.49 -19.23
N ARG A 410 -18.66 2.15 -19.34
CA ARG A 410 -18.51 1.42 -20.61
C ARG A 410 -19.55 1.78 -21.68
N THR A 411 -20.67 2.40 -21.29
CA THR A 411 -21.72 2.86 -22.21
C THR A 411 -21.52 4.30 -22.67
N GLY A 412 -20.49 4.99 -22.15
CA GLY A 412 -20.24 6.41 -22.40
C GLY A 412 -21.10 7.35 -21.55
N ARG A 413 -21.75 6.85 -20.49
CA ARG A 413 -22.49 7.69 -19.54
C ARG A 413 -21.52 8.29 -18.53
N VAL A 414 -21.66 9.59 -18.28
CA VAL A 414 -20.87 10.32 -17.26
C VAL A 414 -21.31 9.86 -15.86
N LEU A 415 -20.36 9.34 -15.10
CA LEU A 415 -20.51 8.92 -13.70
C LEU A 415 -20.16 10.03 -12.72
N HIS A 416 -19.12 10.81 -13.05
CA HIS A 416 -18.60 11.88 -12.22
C HIS A 416 -17.94 12.95 -13.10
N THR A 417 -18.02 14.21 -12.67
CA THR A 417 -17.37 15.33 -13.34
C THR A 417 -16.71 16.22 -12.30
N GLU A 418 -15.43 16.51 -12.48
CA GLU A 418 -14.75 17.58 -11.76
C GLU A 418 -14.53 18.77 -12.69
N ARG A 419 -14.77 19.98 -12.17
CA ARG A 419 -14.64 21.24 -12.92
C ARG A 419 -13.59 22.11 -12.25
N PHE A 420 -12.66 22.60 -13.06
CA PHE A 420 -11.55 23.43 -12.64
C PHE A 420 -11.56 24.76 -13.39
N MET A 421 -11.22 25.83 -12.69
CA MET A 421 -10.80 27.08 -13.30
C MET A 421 -9.28 27.13 -13.21
N LYS A 422 -8.60 27.02 -14.36
CA LYS A 422 -7.14 26.91 -14.41
C LYS A 422 -6.55 28.05 -15.24
N THR A 423 -5.55 28.70 -14.66
CA THR A 423 -4.66 29.62 -15.38
C THR A 423 -3.43 28.85 -15.85
N ILE A 424 -3.09 28.99 -17.11
CA ILE A 424 -1.91 28.38 -17.75
C ILE A 424 -0.81 29.43 -17.84
N ASP A 425 0.34 29.13 -17.24
CA ASP A 425 1.50 30.03 -17.16
C ASP A 425 2.70 29.44 -17.89
N SER A 426 3.43 30.25 -18.67
CA SER A 426 4.57 29.78 -19.48
C SER A 426 5.84 29.43 -18.68
N GLY A 427 5.90 29.78 -17.40
CA GLY A 427 7.08 29.60 -16.54
C GLY A 427 6.93 28.52 -15.46
N THR A 428 5.87 27.72 -15.49
CA THR A 428 5.61 26.69 -14.48
C THR A 428 5.23 25.37 -15.13
N ILE A 429 5.36 24.27 -14.40
CA ILE A 429 4.80 22.98 -14.82
C ILE A 429 3.28 23.08 -14.69
N ASN A 430 2.57 23.12 -15.82
CA ASN A 430 1.11 23.18 -15.84
C ASN A 430 0.51 21.80 -15.62
N LEU A 431 0.42 21.37 -14.35
CA LEU A 431 -0.24 20.12 -13.97
C LEU A 431 -1.69 20.37 -13.52
N LEU A 432 -2.61 19.54 -14.02
CA LEU A 432 -3.97 19.40 -13.53
C LEU A 432 -4.19 17.96 -13.06
N GLU A 433 -4.59 17.81 -11.81
CA GLU A 433 -4.97 16.55 -11.21
C GLU A 433 -6.48 16.47 -11.00
N SER A 434 -7.05 15.29 -11.24
CA SER A 434 -8.45 14.97 -10.97
C SER A 434 -8.56 13.59 -10.32
N TYR A 435 -9.62 13.36 -9.55
CA TYR A 435 -9.89 12.11 -8.86
C TYR A 435 -11.37 11.71 -8.94
N SER A 436 -11.63 10.41 -9.12
CA SER A 436 -12.95 9.82 -8.90
C SER A 436 -12.85 8.51 -8.12
N PRO A 437 -13.57 8.35 -6.99
CA PRO A 437 -13.53 7.11 -6.21
C PRO A 437 -14.39 5.96 -6.79
N LEU A 438 -14.88 6.09 -8.03
CA LEU A 438 -15.90 5.21 -8.65
C LEU A 438 -15.34 4.07 -9.51
#